data_AF-A0AAP4CVC7-F1
#
_entry.id   AF-A0AAP4CVC7-F1
#
_cell.length_a   1.000
_cell.length_b   1.000
_cell.length_c   1.000
_cell.angle_alpha   90.00
_cell.angle_beta   90.00
_cell.angle_gamma   90.00
#
_symmetry.space_group_name_H-M   'P 1'
#
loop_
_entity.id
_entity.type
_entity.pdbx_description
1 polymer ?
#
loop_
_entity_poly.entity_id
_entity_poly.type
_entity_poly.pdbx_seq_one_letter_code
_entity_poly.pdbx_strand_id
1 'polypeptide(L)'
;MSNPFDPVAKLLNQDENREDAVRNLGQAMIQLEAVVSSYKNAYKAAIATGWTTRDLNVAGFFDVAKLPKVKKIDAPPSSALFKDEQ
;
A
#
# COMPACT_ATOMS: atom_id res chain seq x y z
N MET A 1 -10.44 2.31 -38.21
CA MET A 1 -10.18 3.66 -37.66
C MET A 1 -11.21 3.89 -36.57
N SER A 2 -10.83 3.69 -35.31
CA SER A 2 -11.75 3.89 -34.17
C SER A 2 -12.08 5.37 -34.06
N ASN A 3 -13.37 5.70 -34.11
CA ASN A 3 -13.84 7.08 -34.17
C ASN A 3 -13.52 7.78 -32.83
N PRO A 4 -12.73 8.86 -32.80
CA PRO A 4 -12.33 9.55 -31.55
C PRO A 4 -13.51 10.17 -30.76
N PHE A 5 -14.71 10.16 -31.34
CA PHE A 5 -15.96 10.62 -30.73
C PHE A 5 -16.88 9.48 -30.29
N ASP A 6 -16.44 8.22 -30.37
CA ASP A 6 -17.20 7.12 -29.80
C ASP A 6 -17.07 7.16 -28.26
N PRO A 7 -18.15 7.53 -27.53
CA PRO A 7 -18.11 7.60 -26.08
C PRO A 7 -17.77 6.25 -25.44
N VAL A 8 -18.06 5.14 -26.10
CA VAL A 8 -17.74 3.79 -25.62
C VAL A 8 -16.24 3.52 -25.71
N ALA A 9 -15.61 3.88 -26.83
CA ALA A 9 -14.16 3.74 -26.99
C ALA A 9 -13.39 4.60 -25.97
N LYS A 10 -13.88 5.81 -25.69
CA LYS A 10 -13.31 6.66 -24.63
C LYS A 10 -13.48 6.05 -23.24
N LEU A 11 -14.65 5.49 -22.93
CA LEU A 11 -14.91 4.82 -21.65
C LEU A 11 -14.00 3.61 -21.47
N LEU A 12 -13.84 2.77 -22.50
CA LEU A 12 -12.95 1.60 -22.45
C LEU A 12 -11.51 2.00 -22.13
N ASN A 13 -10.98 3.02 -22.81
CA ASN A 13 -9.64 3.54 -22.52
C ASN A 13 -9.51 4.06 -21.08
N GLN A 14 -10.55 4.70 -20.54
CA GLN A 14 -10.53 5.17 -19.15
C GLN A 14 -10.58 4.01 -18.15
N ASP A 15 -11.32 2.96 -18.45
CA ASP A 15 -11.40 1.76 -17.62
C ASP A 15 -10.07 1.00 -17.60
N GLU A 16 -9.43 0.81 -18.76
CA GLU A 16 -8.08 0.22 -18.86
C GLU A 16 -7.06 1.01 -18.04
N ASN A 17 -7.03 2.34 -18.19
CA ASN A 17 -6.16 3.21 -17.39
C ASN A 17 -6.44 3.11 -15.88
N ARG A 18 -7.72 2.97 -15.51
CA ARG A 18 -8.11 2.79 -14.11
C ARG A 18 -7.62 1.45 -13.58
N GLU A 19 -7.76 0.36 -14.34
CA GLU A 19 -7.25 -0.95 -13.94
C GLU A 19 -5.74 -0.93 -13.74
N ASP A 20 -5.00 -0.32 -14.67
CA ASP A 20 -3.55 -0.19 -14.59
C ASP A 20 -3.13 0.62 -13.36
N ALA A 21 -3.81 1.74 -13.09
CA ALA A 21 -3.56 2.54 -11.89
C ALA A 21 -3.80 1.74 -10.60
N VAL A 22 -4.86 0.93 -10.54
CA VAL A 22 -5.17 0.07 -9.39
C VAL A 22 -4.11 -1.01 -9.21
N ARG A 23 -3.67 -1.67 -10.29
CA ARG A 23 -2.61 -2.69 -10.24
C ARG A 23 -1.29 -2.09 -9.77
N ASN A 24 -0.91 -0.94 -10.32
CA ASN A 24 0.29 -0.22 -9.92
C ASN A 24 0.25 0.21 -8.45
N LEU A 25 -0.90 0.70 -7.98
CA LEU A 25 -1.10 1.02 -6.57
C LEU A 25 -0.93 -0.22 -5.68
N GLY A 26 -1.51 -1.36 -6.07
CA GLY A 26 -1.35 -2.62 -5.35
C GLY A 26 0.12 -3.05 -5.23
N GLN A 27 0.88 -2.96 -6.31
CA GLN A 27 2.32 -3.26 -6.30
C GLN A 27 3.10 -2.28 -5.41
N ALA A 28 2.81 -0.98 -5.49
CA ALA A 28 3.45 0.03 -4.65
C ALA A 28 3.16 -0.21 -3.16
N MET A 29 1.96 -0.67 -2.81
CA MET A 29 1.61 -1.03 -1.43
C MET A 29 2.38 -2.24 -0.92
N ILE A 30 2.53 -3.29 -1.73
CA ILE A 30 3.34 -4.48 -1.38
C ILE A 30 4.81 -4.08 -1.19
N GLN A 31 5.36 -3.27 -2.10
CA GLN A 31 6.73 -2.80 -2.00
C GLN A 31 6.94 -1.94 -0.75
N LEU A 32 5.99 -1.06 -0.43
CA LEU A 32 6.03 -0.25 0.79
C LEU A 32 6.06 -1.12 2.05
N GLU A 33 5.20 -2.15 2.12
CA GLU A 33 5.18 -3.09 3.24
C GLU A 33 6.52 -3.82 3.42
N ALA A 34 7.12 -4.27 2.33
CA ALA A 34 8.42 -4.95 2.34
C ALA A 34 9.54 -4.01 2.84
N VAL A 35 9.59 -2.77 2.33
CA VAL A 35 10.60 -1.78 2.73
C VAL A 35 10.44 -1.39 4.20
N VAL A 36 9.21 -1.16 4.68
CA VAL A 36 8.95 -0.83 6.09
C VAL A 36 9.34 -1.99 7.01
N SER A 37 9.04 -3.23 6.61
CA SER A 37 9.42 -4.42 7.36
C SER A 37 10.94 -4.60 7.44
N SER A 38 11.63 -4.39 6.32
CA SER A 38 13.09 -4.43 6.25
C SER A 38 13.73 -3.35 7.14
N TYR A 39 13.24 -2.11 7.08
CA TYR A 39 13.71 -1.02 7.92
C TYR A 39 13.54 -1.35 9.42
N LYS A 40 12.39 -1.88 9.81
CA LYS A 40 12.13 -2.29 11.20
C LYS A 40 13.11 -3.36 11.68
N ASN A 41 13.46 -4.31 10.82
CA ASN A 41 14.44 -5.34 11.15
C ASN A 41 15.85 -4.76 11.29
N ALA A 42 16.26 -3.87 10.37
CA ALA A 42 17.55 -3.19 10.45
C ALA A 42 17.66 -2.30 11.70
N TYR A 43 16.60 -1.58 12.05
CA TYR A 43 16.53 -0.76 13.25
C TYR A 43 16.71 -1.62 14.52
N LYS A 44 16.00 -2.76 14.60
CA LYS A 44 16.16 -3.70 15.72
C LYS A 44 17.57 -4.27 15.81
N ALA A 45 18.20 -4.60 14.67
CA ALA A 45 19.56 -5.10 14.63
C ALA A 45 20.57 -4.04 15.12
N ALA A 46 20.39 -2.78 14.74
CA ALA A 46 21.21 -1.67 15.22
C ALA A 46 21.11 -1.51 16.74
N ILE A 47 19.90 -1.53 17.30
CA ILE A 47 19.69 -1.52 18.75
C ILE A 47 20.36 -2.71 19.43
N ALA A 48 20.23 -3.92 18.86
CA ALA A 48 20.87 -5.13 19.40
C ALA A 48 22.41 -5.07 19.37
N THR A 49 22.97 -4.28 18.47
CA THR A 49 24.43 -4.05 18.34
C THR A 49 24.92 -2.95 19.29
N GLY A 50 24.03 -2.37 20.11
CA GLY A 50 24.37 -1.41 21.17
C GLY A 50 24.13 0.06 20.82
N TRP A 51 23.55 0.36 19.65
CA TRP A 51 23.08 1.72 19.37
C TRP A 51 21.89 2.07 20.26
N THR A 52 21.88 3.27 20.83
CA THR A 52 20.70 3.74 21.56
C THR A 52 19.66 4.31 20.61
N THR A 53 18.38 4.25 21.01
CA THR A 53 17.27 4.90 20.29
C THR A 53 17.52 6.40 20.11
N ARG A 54 18.24 7.02 21.05
CA ARG A 54 18.59 8.45 21.02
C ARG A 54 19.60 8.73 19.91
N ASP A 55 20.65 7.92 19.80
CA ASP A 55 21.70 8.09 18.78
C ASP A 55 21.13 7.86 17.39
N LEU A 56 20.25 6.86 17.23
CA LEU A 56 19.54 6.62 15.98
C LEU A 56 18.63 7.81 15.60
N ASN A 57 17.88 8.37 16.56
CA ASN A 57 17.05 9.55 16.31
C ASN A 57 17.89 10.80 15.95
N VAL A 58 19.04 11.00 16.59
CA VAL A 58 19.97 12.10 16.27
C VAL A 58 20.56 11.93 14.87
N ALA A 59 20.86 10.69 14.47
CA ALA A 59 21.30 10.36 13.12
C ALA A 59 20.17 10.42 12.07
N GLY A 60 18.94 10.78 12.47
CA GLY A 60 17.79 10.93 11.57
C GLY A 60 17.01 9.65 11.28
N PHE A 61 17.37 8.54 11.93
CA PHE A 61 16.59 7.29 11.86
C PHE A 61 15.39 7.40 12.80
N PHE A 62 14.24 7.76 12.24
CA PHE A 62 12.99 7.86 13.00
C PHE A 62 12.47 6.50 13.44
N ASP A 63 11.94 6.45 14.67
CA ASP A 63 11.26 5.29 15.21
C ASP A 63 10.07 4.86 14.33
N VAL A 64 10.06 3.59 13.93
CA VAL A 64 8.98 2.95 13.15
C VAL A 64 7.62 3.11 13.84
N ALA A 65 7.58 3.23 15.17
CA ALA A 65 6.35 3.47 15.94
C ALA A 65 5.73 4.86 15.70
N LYS A 66 6.53 5.82 15.20
CA LYS A 66 6.10 7.17 14.84
C LYS A 66 5.78 7.33 13.35
N LEU A 67 6.04 6.30 12.53
CA LEU A 67 5.55 6.31 11.15
C LEU A 67 4.02 6.36 11.15
N PRO A 68 3.39 7.09 10.23
CA PRO A 68 1.94 7.07 10.08
C PRO A 68 1.48 5.62 9.94
N LYS A 69 0.74 5.13 10.95
CA LYS A 69 0.15 3.80 10.88
C LYS A 69 -0.84 3.84 9.73
N VAL A 70 -0.52 3.16 8.63
CA VAL A 70 -1.50 2.85 7.59
C VAL A 70 -2.58 2.04 8.31
N LYS A 71 -3.73 2.68 8.58
CA LYS A 71 -4.88 1.98 9.14
C LYS A 71 -5.20 0.88 8.14
N LYS A 72 -5.12 -0.38 8.57
CA LYS A 72 -5.65 -1.49 7.79
C LYS A 72 -7.09 -1.13 7.50
N ILE A 73 -7.43 -0.97 6.23
CA ILE A 73 -8.82 -0.87 5.82
C ILE A 73 -9.34 -2.28 6.09
N ASP A 74 -10.09 -2.46 7.18
CA ASP A 74 -10.74 -3.74 7.46
C ASP A 74 -11.61 -4.06 6.24
N ALA A 75 -11.28 -5.16 5.56
CA ALA A 75 -12.11 -5.66 4.48
C ALA A 75 -13.51 -5.91 5.06
N PRO A 76 -14.58 -5.40 4.42
CA PRO A 76 -15.92 -5.72 4.87
C PRO A 76 -16.08 -7.26 4.90
N PRO A 77 -16.78 -7.81 5.90
CA PRO A 77 -16.97 -9.26 6.01
C PRO A 77 -17.57 -9.80 4.72
N SER A 78 -16.81 -10.67 4.04
CA SER A 78 -17.08 -11.22 2.71
C SER A 78 -18.30 -12.16 2.64
N SER A 79 -19.24 -12.07 3.57
CA SER A 79 -20.33 -13.05 3.75
C SER A 79 -21.74 -12.46 3.80
N ALA A 80 -21.93 -11.15 3.56
CA ALA A 80 -23.26 -10.52 3.64
C ALA A 80 -24.01 -10.34 2.30
N LEU A 81 -23.45 -10.72 1.14
CA LEU A 81 -24.05 -10.37 -0.18
C LEU A 81 -24.80 -11.50 -0.90
N PHE A 82 -24.86 -12.73 -0.37
CA PHE A 82 -25.59 -13.82 -1.06
C PHE A 82 -26.35 -14.68 -0.07
N LYS A 83 -27.42 -14.11 0.49
CA LYS A 83 -28.45 -14.94 1.12
C LYS A 83 -29.79 -14.22 1.07
N ASP A 84 -30.37 -14.14 -0.11
CA ASP A 84 -31.82 -14.13 -0.25
C ASP A 84 -32.21 -14.56 -1.68
N GLU A 85 -33.35 -15.25 -1.73
CA GLU A 85 -34.09 -15.76 -2.89
C GLU A 85 -33.65 -17.11 -3.50
N GLN A 86 -34.17 -18.18 -2.90
CA GLN A 86 -34.78 -19.28 -3.65
C GLN A 86 -36.11 -19.68 -2.99
#